data_AF-A0A3M1BG23-F1
#
_entry.id   AF-A0A3M1BG23-F1
#
_cell.length_a   1.000
_cell.length_b   1.000
_cell.length_c   1.000
_cell.angle_alpha   90.00
_cell.angle_beta   90.00
_cell.angle_gamma   90.00
#
_symmetry.space_group_name_H-M   'P 1'
#
loop_
_entity.id
_entity.type
_entity.pdbx_description
1 polymer ?
#
loop_
_entity_poly.entity_id
_entity_poly.type
_entity_poly.pdbx_seq_one_letter_code
_entity_poly.pdbx_strand_id
1 'polypeptide(L)'
;MLSGKGFFISRLDLCERGEPQAIALRASRARLSHVIIQIAAEGDPRNRGLLAPAVRALHDQGITVWGWQFVTGYQPLEEARQAIAQLKAVPLDGLVICAEEDYKQPGRETAAGIYLNELRSAFPDLPLAFSSYRFPSYHPTLPWQVFLSYCDYNMPKVFWAGAHNPRTQLERSFNEFSALRPKRPIIPVGPAYPLGNWQPTAQEVLEFLHAAQNLGVSAVNFWHWDVAGRPDHAALWQTIAEFDWRSAIIGEPLLQRLFEALNRRDLAAVQGVYAENAVHVTPQRTIAGRAAIGRWYASLFEALSPQAEFATIAYRGTAGVRYLNWQVLSPAKPPAAPSPVDPALLQQGYAPLFQGVYYRRLEVETPRPHILHIARVDLTAPGIELVVTPREGLGSTTSAFLERYGLQLAVNGDEWTAHDDPKGLAVSQGDMYSPLSAEPTVYMSQDNRVQFGGPPPQQIWNAISGSHTLVRGGKVNPKLLECRQPDYCYEYAGRTALGVTKEGHLLLVVAEGLPLALRLALSLRELAIRMAALGARDAISLDGGGSSTMAVQAFGAARVLNMPSDGQERAVSNHLGVRARPLPTQSRQVLLEGEDTIGLSRGRIYYHFTRVRRPR
;
A
#
# COMPACT_ATOMS: atom_id res chain seq x y z
N MET A 1 -9.55 -4.49 -14.93
CA MET A 1 -8.33 -5.33 -15.03
C MET A 1 -7.87 -5.65 -13.63
N LEU A 2 -7.62 -6.92 -13.30
CA LEU A 2 -7.12 -7.28 -11.98
C LEU A 2 -5.70 -6.75 -11.78
N SER A 3 -5.45 -6.13 -10.63
CA SER A 3 -4.15 -5.56 -10.27
C SER A 3 -3.89 -5.75 -8.78
N GLY A 4 -2.77 -6.39 -8.42
CA GLY A 4 -2.46 -6.71 -7.03
C GLY A 4 -2.40 -8.20 -6.73
N LYS A 5 -2.54 -8.54 -5.45
CA LYS A 5 -2.59 -9.91 -4.96
C LYS A 5 -4.04 -10.37 -4.85
N GLY A 6 -4.27 -11.65 -5.12
CA GLY A 6 -5.55 -12.31 -4.89
C GLY A 6 -5.39 -13.75 -4.40
N PHE A 7 -6.50 -14.33 -3.95
CA PHE A 7 -6.57 -15.70 -3.43
C PHE A 7 -7.78 -16.43 -3.98
N PHE A 8 -7.61 -17.73 -4.22
CA PHE A 8 -8.69 -18.67 -4.46
C PHE A 8 -9.24 -19.21 -3.13
N ILE A 9 -10.56 -19.35 -3.05
CA ILE A 9 -11.30 -20.00 -1.96
C ILE A 9 -12.15 -21.13 -2.55
N SER A 10 -12.05 -22.34 -1.98
CA SER A 10 -13.02 -23.42 -2.23
C SER A 10 -14.06 -23.50 -1.14
N ARG A 11 -13.66 -23.31 0.12
CA ARG A 11 -14.48 -23.54 1.31
C ARG A 11 -14.57 -22.26 2.14
N LEU A 12 -15.66 -21.50 1.99
CA LEU A 12 -15.88 -20.29 2.78
C LEU A 12 -15.99 -20.59 4.27
N ASP A 13 -16.62 -21.69 4.66
CA ASP A 13 -16.74 -22.11 6.06
C ASP A 13 -15.40 -22.39 6.76
N LEU A 14 -14.34 -22.67 6.00
CA LEU A 14 -12.99 -22.85 6.53
C LEU A 14 -12.19 -21.54 6.58
N CYS A 15 -12.66 -20.50 5.90
CA CYS A 15 -12.13 -19.14 5.98
C CYS A 15 -12.84 -18.41 7.12
N GLU A 16 -12.12 -18.12 8.21
CA GLU A 16 -12.67 -17.34 9.33
C GLU A 16 -14.00 -17.92 9.87
N ARG A 17 -14.12 -19.26 9.85
CA ARG A 17 -15.32 -20.01 10.27
C ARG A 17 -16.59 -19.69 9.47
N GLY A 18 -16.44 -19.20 8.23
CA GLY A 18 -17.55 -18.82 7.37
C GLY A 18 -18.11 -17.44 7.65
N GLU A 19 -17.52 -16.67 8.57
CA GLU A 19 -18.02 -15.34 8.95
C GLU A 19 -17.69 -14.29 7.88
N PRO A 20 -18.69 -13.78 7.11
CA PRO A 20 -18.45 -12.94 5.95
C PRO A 20 -17.60 -11.70 6.23
N GLN A 21 -17.90 -11.02 7.35
CA GLN A 21 -17.18 -9.80 7.74
C GLN A 21 -15.75 -10.09 8.19
N ALA A 22 -15.50 -11.24 8.83
CA ALA A 22 -14.16 -11.64 9.22
C ALA A 22 -13.30 -11.99 8.00
N ILE A 23 -13.88 -12.70 7.02
CA ILE A 23 -13.24 -12.99 5.73
C ILE A 23 -12.85 -11.68 5.03
N ALA A 24 -13.80 -10.74 4.92
CA ALA A 24 -13.57 -9.46 4.27
C ALA A 24 -12.48 -8.62 4.96
N LEU A 25 -12.54 -8.54 6.29
CA LEU A 25 -11.53 -7.83 7.09
C LEU A 25 -10.13 -8.45 6.93
N ARG A 26 -10.05 -9.79 6.86
CA ARG A 26 -8.78 -10.48 6.65
C ARG A 26 -8.21 -10.23 5.25
N ALA A 27 -9.04 -10.22 4.20
CA ALA A 27 -8.61 -9.82 2.85
C ALA A 27 -8.09 -8.38 2.83
N SER A 28 -8.84 -7.46 3.43
CA SER A 28 -8.51 -6.02 3.49
C SER A 28 -7.16 -5.78 4.18
N ARG A 29 -6.94 -6.41 5.36
CA ARG A 29 -5.65 -6.36 6.09
C ARG A 29 -4.48 -6.93 5.29
N ALA A 30 -4.71 -7.99 4.52
CA ALA A 30 -3.71 -8.58 3.65
C ALA A 30 -3.46 -7.75 2.37
N ARG A 31 -4.16 -6.61 2.20
CA ARG A 31 -4.12 -5.75 1.01
C ARG A 31 -4.39 -6.55 -0.26
N LEU A 32 -5.34 -7.49 -0.18
CA LEU A 32 -5.82 -8.21 -1.35
C LEU A 32 -6.65 -7.26 -2.20
N SER A 33 -6.39 -7.31 -3.49
CA SER A 33 -7.15 -6.55 -4.49
C SER A 33 -8.39 -7.30 -4.97
N HIS A 34 -8.33 -8.64 -4.90
CA HIS A 34 -9.42 -9.50 -5.32
C HIS A 34 -9.43 -10.84 -4.59
N VAL A 35 -10.59 -11.47 -4.56
CA VAL A 35 -10.81 -12.83 -4.05
C VAL A 35 -11.61 -13.63 -5.08
N ILE A 36 -11.25 -14.90 -5.26
CA ILE A 36 -11.82 -15.77 -6.28
C ILE A 36 -12.49 -16.96 -5.59
N ILE A 37 -13.82 -16.99 -5.55
CA ILE A 37 -14.61 -17.92 -4.69
C ILE A 37 -15.28 -18.99 -5.55
N GLN A 38 -15.29 -20.25 -5.10
CA GLN A 38 -15.95 -21.33 -5.82
C GLN A 38 -17.47 -21.15 -5.84
N ILE A 39 -18.08 -21.11 -7.03
CA ILE A 39 -19.51 -20.80 -7.20
C ILE A 39 -20.38 -21.98 -7.61
N ALA A 40 -19.85 -22.94 -8.37
CA ALA A 40 -20.66 -23.97 -9.01
C ALA A 40 -20.04 -25.35 -8.83
N ALA A 41 -20.63 -26.10 -7.91
CA ALA A 41 -20.82 -27.53 -8.05
C ALA A 41 -22.21 -27.79 -7.46
N GLU A 42 -23.26 -27.80 -8.28
CA GLU A 42 -24.57 -28.23 -7.77
C GLU A 42 -24.45 -29.66 -7.23
N GLY A 43 -24.77 -29.82 -5.94
CA GLY A 43 -24.50 -31.04 -5.17
C GLY A 43 -23.46 -30.85 -4.06
N ASP A 44 -22.70 -29.75 -4.10
CA ASP A 44 -21.70 -29.43 -3.11
C ASP A 44 -22.19 -28.33 -2.13
N PRO A 45 -22.67 -28.69 -0.92
CA PRO A 45 -23.30 -27.75 0.01
C PRO A 45 -22.34 -26.72 0.62
N ARG A 46 -21.05 -26.78 0.26
CA ARG A 46 -19.93 -26.24 1.03
C ARG A 46 -19.89 -24.71 1.14
N ASN A 47 -20.42 -23.96 0.17
CA ASN A 47 -20.53 -22.49 0.21
C ASN A 47 -21.99 -21.99 0.21
N ARG A 48 -22.97 -22.90 0.25
CA ARG A 48 -24.40 -22.55 0.16
C ARG A 48 -24.79 -21.67 1.34
N GLY A 49 -25.42 -20.53 1.05
CA GLY A 49 -25.80 -19.53 2.06
C GLY A 49 -24.66 -18.60 2.50
N LEU A 50 -23.39 -18.94 2.25
CA LEU A 50 -22.23 -18.12 2.61
C LEU A 50 -21.75 -17.22 1.46
N LEU A 51 -21.95 -17.64 0.21
CA LEU A 51 -21.44 -16.92 -0.96
C LEU A 51 -21.94 -15.46 -1.04
N ALA A 52 -23.25 -15.23 -1.08
CA ALA A 52 -23.79 -13.88 -1.24
C ALA A 52 -23.43 -12.94 -0.07
N PRO A 53 -23.49 -13.37 1.20
CA PRO A 53 -22.97 -12.57 2.32
C PRO A 53 -21.48 -12.25 2.19
N ALA A 54 -20.63 -13.23 1.82
CA ALA A 54 -19.19 -13.03 1.68
C ALA A 54 -18.85 -12.06 0.55
N VAL A 55 -19.53 -12.17 -0.60
CA VAL A 55 -19.35 -11.24 -1.73
C VAL A 55 -19.66 -9.81 -1.32
N ARG A 56 -20.82 -9.58 -0.67
CA ARG A 56 -21.19 -8.25 -0.18
C ARG A 56 -20.15 -7.70 0.79
N ALA A 57 -19.74 -8.48 1.79
CA ALA A 57 -18.75 -8.02 2.77
C ALA A 57 -17.39 -7.68 2.12
N LEU A 58 -16.94 -8.45 1.12
CA LEU A 58 -15.71 -8.16 0.38
C LEU A 58 -15.84 -6.90 -0.49
N HIS A 59 -16.98 -6.72 -1.15
CA HIS A 59 -17.28 -5.50 -1.92
C HIS A 59 -17.32 -4.26 -1.03
N ASP A 60 -17.89 -4.35 0.17
CA ASP A 60 -17.90 -3.26 1.16
C ASP A 60 -16.48 -2.84 1.60
N GLN A 61 -15.49 -3.73 1.45
CA GLN A 61 -14.06 -3.45 1.67
C GLN A 61 -13.33 -2.97 0.40
N GLY A 62 -14.04 -2.73 -0.71
CA GLY A 62 -13.46 -2.34 -1.99
C GLY A 62 -12.69 -3.46 -2.70
N ILE A 63 -12.96 -4.72 -2.37
CA ILE A 63 -12.26 -5.89 -2.90
C ILE A 63 -13.09 -6.53 -4.00
N THR A 64 -12.52 -6.64 -5.21
CA THR A 64 -13.19 -7.29 -6.35
C THR A 64 -13.38 -8.79 -6.07
N VAL A 65 -14.55 -9.34 -6.39
CA VAL A 65 -14.89 -10.74 -6.14
C VAL A 65 -15.22 -11.45 -7.44
N TRP A 66 -14.44 -12.46 -7.77
CA TRP A 66 -14.67 -13.31 -8.93
C TRP A 66 -15.22 -14.66 -8.48
N GLY A 67 -16.06 -15.26 -9.31
CA GLY A 67 -16.41 -16.67 -9.15
C GLY A 67 -15.34 -17.56 -9.78
N TRP A 68 -15.23 -18.82 -9.36
CA TRP A 68 -14.60 -19.86 -10.16
C TRP A 68 -15.39 -21.16 -10.16
N GLN A 69 -15.27 -21.90 -11.26
CA GLN A 69 -15.92 -23.19 -11.48
C GLN A 69 -14.90 -24.19 -12.03
N PHE A 70 -14.90 -25.40 -11.46
CA PHE A 70 -14.26 -26.55 -12.08
C PHE A 70 -15.19 -27.13 -13.14
N VAL A 71 -14.71 -27.30 -14.36
CA VAL A 71 -15.49 -27.85 -15.47
C VAL A 71 -14.88 -29.15 -15.97
N THR A 72 -15.74 -30.11 -16.27
CA THR A 72 -15.36 -31.41 -16.84
C THR A 72 -15.67 -31.51 -18.32
N GLY A 73 -16.66 -30.75 -18.79
CA GLY A 73 -17.13 -30.75 -20.17
C GLY A 73 -17.99 -31.96 -20.54
N TYR A 74 -18.35 -32.86 -19.60
CA TYR A 74 -19.29 -33.96 -19.87
C TYR A 74 -20.71 -33.45 -20.11
N GLN A 75 -21.10 -32.38 -19.41
CA GLN A 75 -22.40 -31.72 -19.56
C GLN A 75 -22.20 -30.21 -19.72
N PRO A 76 -21.57 -29.74 -20.81
CA PRO A 76 -21.07 -28.36 -20.92
C PRO A 76 -22.19 -27.31 -20.84
N LEU A 77 -23.38 -27.63 -21.34
CA LEU A 77 -24.54 -26.73 -21.24
C LEU A 77 -25.07 -26.62 -19.80
N GLU A 78 -25.07 -27.72 -19.06
CA GLU A 78 -25.50 -27.73 -17.65
C GLU A 78 -24.48 -27.02 -16.76
N GLU A 79 -23.18 -27.30 -16.94
CA GLU A 79 -22.09 -26.60 -16.27
C GLU A 79 -22.20 -25.07 -16.47
N ALA A 80 -22.45 -24.63 -17.70
CA ALA A 80 -22.61 -23.21 -18.02
C ALA A 80 -23.84 -22.61 -17.34
N ARG A 81 -24.99 -23.31 -17.39
CA ARG A 81 -26.24 -22.85 -16.75
C ARG A 81 -26.10 -22.72 -15.24
N GLN A 82 -25.35 -23.61 -14.59
CA GLN A 82 -25.05 -23.50 -13.16
C GLN A 82 -24.24 -22.23 -12.84
N ALA A 83 -23.18 -21.95 -13.61
CA ALA A 83 -22.43 -20.71 -13.44
C ALA A 83 -23.28 -19.47 -13.71
N ILE A 84 -24.11 -19.49 -14.77
CA ILE A 84 -25.02 -18.39 -15.11
C ILE A 84 -26.02 -18.13 -13.98
N ALA A 85 -26.59 -19.18 -13.39
CA ALA A 85 -27.52 -19.04 -12.27
C ALA A 85 -26.85 -18.33 -11.07
N GLN A 86 -25.60 -18.67 -10.76
CA GLN A 86 -24.85 -18.03 -9.69
C GLN A 86 -24.48 -16.57 -10.00
N LEU A 87 -24.02 -16.29 -11.22
CA LEU A 87 -23.71 -14.94 -11.69
C LEU A 87 -24.94 -14.02 -11.69
N LYS A 88 -26.15 -14.56 -11.91
CA LYS A 88 -27.41 -13.81 -11.78
C LYS A 88 -27.83 -13.60 -10.32
N ALA A 89 -27.51 -14.54 -9.44
CA ALA A 89 -27.91 -14.51 -8.04
C ALA A 89 -26.99 -13.66 -7.15
N VAL A 90 -25.72 -13.54 -7.52
CA VAL A 90 -24.67 -12.89 -6.72
C VAL A 90 -23.89 -11.93 -7.61
N PRO A 91 -23.66 -10.68 -7.19
CA PRO A 91 -22.96 -9.69 -8.00
C PRO A 91 -21.46 -10.02 -8.05
N LEU A 92 -21.05 -10.91 -8.95
CA LEU A 92 -19.63 -11.26 -9.14
C LEU A 92 -19.04 -10.40 -10.26
N ASP A 93 -17.79 -9.97 -10.08
CA ASP A 93 -17.08 -9.08 -11.01
C ASP A 93 -16.41 -9.82 -12.18
N GLY A 94 -16.45 -11.14 -12.17
CA GLY A 94 -15.87 -11.99 -13.20
C GLY A 94 -15.97 -13.47 -12.87
N LEU A 95 -15.56 -14.32 -13.81
CA LEU A 95 -15.56 -15.78 -13.66
C LEU A 95 -14.23 -16.38 -14.13
N VAL A 96 -13.67 -17.25 -13.29
CA VAL A 96 -12.52 -18.09 -13.64
C VAL A 96 -12.98 -19.51 -13.95
N ILE A 97 -12.64 -19.98 -15.14
CA ILE A 97 -12.98 -21.32 -15.63
C ILE A 97 -11.76 -22.21 -15.43
N CYS A 98 -11.89 -23.22 -14.56
CA CYS A 98 -10.85 -24.19 -14.27
C CYS A 98 -11.10 -25.48 -15.06
N ALA A 99 -10.31 -25.75 -16.09
CA ALA A 99 -10.37 -26.99 -16.86
C ALA A 99 -9.02 -27.71 -16.84
N GLU A 100 -9.05 -29.02 -16.61
CA GLU A 100 -7.84 -29.83 -16.43
C GLU A 100 -7.92 -31.16 -17.22
N GLU A 101 -7.77 -32.30 -16.56
CA GLU A 101 -7.57 -33.60 -17.20
C GLU A 101 -8.75 -34.01 -18.07
N ASP A 102 -9.98 -33.78 -17.61
CA ASP A 102 -11.19 -34.15 -18.34
C ASP A 102 -11.28 -33.49 -19.71
N TYR A 103 -10.74 -32.27 -19.86
CA TYR A 103 -10.76 -31.52 -21.12
C TYR A 103 -9.70 -31.97 -22.14
N LYS A 104 -8.88 -32.97 -21.81
CA LYS A 104 -7.92 -33.58 -22.75
C LYS A 104 -8.53 -34.71 -23.59
N GLN A 105 -9.76 -35.13 -23.27
CA GLN A 105 -10.46 -36.21 -23.97
C GLN A 105 -10.92 -35.78 -25.39
N PRO A 106 -11.10 -36.71 -26.33
CA PRO A 106 -11.67 -36.41 -27.64
C PRO A 106 -13.02 -35.67 -27.56
N GLY A 107 -13.24 -34.69 -28.44
CA GLY A 107 -14.50 -33.92 -28.50
C GLY A 107 -14.62 -32.77 -27.48
N ARG A 108 -13.63 -32.58 -26.60
CA ARG A 108 -13.65 -31.52 -25.58
C ARG A 108 -13.51 -30.10 -26.10
N GLU A 109 -12.98 -29.94 -27.31
CA GLU A 109 -12.98 -28.66 -28.00
C GLU A 109 -14.42 -28.17 -28.27
N THR A 110 -15.29 -29.03 -28.79
CA THR A 110 -16.71 -28.73 -28.99
C THR A 110 -17.41 -28.45 -27.66
N ALA A 111 -17.12 -29.25 -26.62
CA ALA A 111 -17.69 -29.03 -25.30
C ALA A 111 -17.30 -27.67 -24.71
N ALA A 112 -16.02 -27.27 -24.83
CA ALA A 112 -15.54 -25.95 -24.42
C ALA A 112 -16.28 -24.84 -25.18
N GLY A 113 -16.44 -25.00 -26.50
CA GLY A 113 -17.20 -24.06 -27.34
C GLY A 113 -18.66 -23.90 -26.89
N ILE A 114 -19.36 -24.99 -26.57
CA ILE A 114 -20.75 -24.96 -26.07
C ILE A 114 -20.81 -24.19 -24.74
N TYR A 115 -19.96 -24.55 -23.78
CA TYR A 115 -19.93 -23.93 -22.46
C TYR A 115 -19.65 -22.41 -22.55
N LEU A 116 -18.64 -22.02 -23.32
CA LEU A 116 -18.21 -20.62 -23.46
C LEU A 116 -19.20 -19.77 -24.25
N ASN A 117 -19.83 -20.34 -25.29
CA ASN A 117 -20.88 -19.65 -26.05
C ASN A 117 -22.09 -19.35 -25.19
N GLU A 118 -22.52 -20.30 -24.35
CA GLU A 118 -23.63 -20.09 -23.43
C GLU A 118 -23.31 -18.97 -22.43
N LEU A 119 -22.10 -18.98 -21.85
CA LEU A 119 -21.63 -17.92 -20.95
C LEU A 119 -21.61 -16.55 -21.62
N ARG A 120 -21.00 -16.44 -22.82
CA ARG A 120 -20.93 -15.15 -23.55
C ARG A 120 -22.28 -14.66 -24.03
N SER A 121 -23.21 -15.56 -24.35
CA SER A 121 -24.57 -15.19 -24.72
C SER A 121 -25.32 -14.60 -23.52
N ALA A 122 -25.12 -15.14 -22.32
CA ALA A 122 -25.73 -14.62 -21.10
C ALA A 122 -25.03 -13.36 -20.57
N PHE A 123 -23.71 -13.27 -20.72
CA PHE A 123 -22.87 -12.19 -20.20
C PHE A 123 -21.77 -11.80 -21.19
N PRO A 124 -22.08 -10.94 -22.18
CA PRO A 124 -21.13 -10.55 -23.22
C PRO A 124 -19.88 -9.87 -22.66
N ASP A 125 -20.06 -8.97 -21.70
CA ASP A 125 -19.00 -8.08 -21.18
C ASP A 125 -18.38 -8.54 -19.85
N LEU A 126 -18.87 -9.64 -19.27
CA LEU A 126 -18.34 -10.13 -18.00
C LEU A 126 -16.88 -10.60 -18.18
N PRO A 127 -15.93 -10.12 -17.38
CA PRO A 127 -14.56 -10.61 -17.45
C PRO A 127 -14.46 -12.12 -17.21
N LEU A 128 -13.90 -12.86 -18.18
CA LEU A 128 -13.63 -14.29 -18.06
C LEU A 128 -12.12 -14.57 -17.99
N ALA A 129 -11.71 -15.47 -17.11
CA ALA A 129 -10.34 -15.97 -17.06
C ALA A 129 -10.31 -17.47 -17.25
N PHE A 130 -9.30 -17.96 -17.95
CA PHE A 130 -9.04 -19.39 -18.06
C PHE A 130 -7.92 -19.81 -17.11
N SER A 131 -8.15 -20.82 -16.27
CA SER A 131 -7.12 -21.35 -15.37
C SER A 131 -6.88 -22.84 -15.63
N SER A 132 -5.63 -23.20 -15.87
CA SER A 132 -5.21 -24.58 -16.12
C SER A 132 -3.71 -24.73 -15.83
N TYR A 133 -3.08 -25.78 -16.35
CA TYR A 133 -1.69 -26.15 -16.11
C TYR A 133 -0.68 -25.05 -16.49
N ARG A 134 0.49 -25.07 -15.83
CA ARG A 134 1.57 -24.09 -16.05
C ARG A 134 2.28 -24.18 -17.40
N PHE A 135 2.32 -25.34 -18.04
CA PHE A 135 3.06 -25.55 -19.29
C PHE A 135 2.16 -26.14 -20.38
N PRO A 136 1.60 -25.31 -21.28
CA PRO A 136 0.85 -25.80 -22.45
C PRO A 136 1.60 -26.87 -23.26
N SER A 137 2.94 -26.79 -23.33
CA SER A 137 3.73 -27.80 -24.04
C SER A 137 3.57 -29.23 -23.49
N TYR A 138 3.23 -29.37 -22.20
CA TYR A 138 2.99 -30.66 -21.56
C TYR A 138 1.53 -31.12 -21.66
N HIS A 139 0.65 -30.26 -22.16
CA HIS A 139 -0.79 -30.51 -22.24
C HIS A 139 -1.35 -30.10 -23.62
N PRO A 140 -0.77 -30.59 -24.73
CA PRO A 140 -1.15 -30.12 -26.07
C PRO A 140 -2.59 -30.49 -26.46
N THR A 141 -3.19 -31.48 -25.81
CA THR A 141 -4.57 -31.95 -26.09
C THR A 141 -5.65 -31.13 -25.40
N LEU A 142 -5.29 -30.26 -24.45
CA LEU A 142 -6.24 -29.34 -23.84
C LEU A 142 -6.61 -28.26 -24.87
N PRO A 143 -7.90 -27.88 -25.03
CA PRO A 143 -8.33 -26.94 -26.08
C PRO A 143 -7.99 -25.48 -25.72
N TRP A 144 -6.70 -25.18 -25.61
CA TRP A 144 -6.16 -23.87 -25.23
C TRP A 144 -6.70 -22.75 -26.11
N GLN A 145 -6.71 -22.95 -27.43
CA GLN A 145 -7.12 -21.93 -28.38
C GLN A 145 -8.59 -21.56 -28.22
N VAL A 146 -9.47 -22.54 -27.96
CA VAL A 146 -10.91 -22.28 -27.74
C VAL A 146 -11.10 -21.49 -26.45
N PHE A 147 -10.56 -21.95 -25.32
CA PHE A 147 -10.68 -21.21 -24.06
C PHE A 147 -10.14 -19.78 -24.17
N LEU A 148 -8.93 -19.61 -24.71
CA LEU A 148 -8.31 -18.29 -24.83
C LEU A 148 -9.02 -17.38 -25.85
N SER A 149 -9.78 -17.93 -26.80
CA SER A 149 -10.59 -17.11 -27.73
C SER A 149 -11.76 -16.43 -27.04
N TYR A 150 -12.34 -17.07 -26.03
CA TYR A 150 -13.47 -16.51 -25.29
C TYR A 150 -13.05 -15.81 -24.00
N CYS A 151 -11.96 -16.23 -23.35
CA CYS A 151 -11.50 -15.63 -22.09
C CYS A 151 -10.64 -14.38 -22.31
N ASP A 152 -10.76 -13.42 -21.39
CA ASP A 152 -10.02 -12.16 -21.39
C ASP A 152 -8.65 -12.29 -20.74
N TYR A 153 -8.51 -13.20 -19.77
CA TYR A 153 -7.28 -13.45 -19.02
C TYR A 153 -6.89 -14.92 -19.04
N ASN A 154 -5.60 -15.19 -18.82
CA ASN A 154 -5.08 -16.52 -18.58
C ASN A 154 -4.42 -16.60 -17.20
N MET A 155 -4.78 -17.62 -16.41
CA MET A 155 -4.38 -17.82 -15.02
C MET A 155 -3.70 -19.17 -14.80
N PRO A 156 -2.45 -19.34 -15.25
CA PRO A 156 -1.77 -20.64 -15.15
C PRO A 156 -1.44 -21.01 -13.71
N LYS A 157 -1.68 -22.27 -13.34
CA LYS A 157 -1.35 -22.87 -12.04
C LYS A 157 0.13 -23.23 -11.96
N VAL A 158 0.96 -22.25 -11.63
CA VAL A 158 2.43 -22.36 -11.51
C VAL A 158 2.81 -23.03 -10.19
N PHE A 159 2.36 -24.26 -10.00
CA PHE A 159 2.71 -25.05 -8.82
C PHE A 159 4.05 -25.72 -9.04
N TRP A 160 5.10 -25.24 -8.36
CA TRP A 160 6.48 -25.76 -8.45
C TRP A 160 6.71 -27.03 -7.62
N ALA A 161 5.65 -27.75 -7.28
CA ALA A 161 5.68 -28.91 -6.39
C ALA A 161 6.82 -29.88 -6.74
N GLY A 162 7.68 -30.17 -5.75
CA GLY A 162 8.86 -31.01 -5.88
C GLY A 162 10.07 -30.39 -6.62
N ALA A 163 9.90 -29.26 -7.31
CA ALA A 163 10.97 -28.62 -8.09
C ALA A 163 11.73 -27.52 -7.33
N HIS A 164 11.09 -26.88 -6.33
CA HIS A 164 11.72 -25.87 -5.45
C HIS A 164 12.41 -24.70 -6.19
N ASN A 165 11.85 -24.29 -7.33
CA ASN A 165 12.41 -23.24 -8.20
C ASN A 165 11.32 -22.33 -8.82
N PRO A 166 10.49 -21.67 -7.98
CA PRO A 166 9.30 -20.92 -8.41
C PRO A 166 9.55 -19.91 -9.54
N ARG A 167 10.66 -19.17 -9.51
CA ARG A 167 11.03 -18.22 -10.58
C ARG A 167 11.15 -18.90 -11.92
N THR A 168 11.92 -19.99 -11.99
CA THR A 168 12.17 -20.71 -13.25
C THR A 168 10.87 -21.28 -13.82
N GLN A 169 10.00 -21.82 -12.96
CA GLN A 169 8.70 -22.33 -13.38
C GLN A 169 7.81 -21.21 -13.93
N LEU A 170 7.79 -20.05 -13.26
CA LEU A 170 6.99 -18.90 -13.68
C LEU A 170 7.49 -18.30 -14.99
N GLU A 171 8.79 -18.05 -15.11
CA GLU A 171 9.39 -17.48 -16.33
C GLU A 171 9.14 -18.38 -17.54
N ARG A 172 9.29 -19.70 -17.39
CA ARG A 172 8.95 -20.67 -18.45
C ARG A 172 7.47 -20.61 -18.80
N SER A 173 6.58 -20.66 -17.80
CA SER A 173 5.13 -20.61 -18.00
C SER A 173 4.72 -19.35 -18.76
N PHE A 174 5.23 -18.19 -18.33
CA PHE A 174 4.99 -16.91 -18.96
C PHE A 174 5.42 -16.87 -20.42
N ASN A 175 6.58 -17.45 -20.74
CA ASN A 175 7.09 -17.53 -22.11
C ASN A 175 6.22 -18.42 -23.01
N GLU A 176 5.81 -19.60 -22.53
CA GLU A 176 4.93 -20.50 -23.29
C GLU A 176 3.58 -19.84 -23.58
N PHE A 177 2.95 -19.23 -22.57
CA PHE A 177 1.67 -18.54 -22.76
C PHE A 177 1.78 -17.27 -23.60
N SER A 178 2.91 -16.57 -23.56
CA SER A 178 3.17 -15.43 -24.45
C SER A 178 3.30 -15.83 -25.93
N ALA A 179 3.68 -17.09 -26.20
CA ALA A 179 3.78 -17.66 -27.53
C ALA A 179 2.43 -18.18 -28.06
N LEU A 180 1.48 -18.53 -27.20
CA LEU A 180 0.15 -18.99 -27.61
C LEU A 180 -0.68 -17.92 -28.33
N ARG A 181 -1.64 -18.38 -29.12
CA ARG A 181 -2.62 -17.53 -29.81
C ARG A 181 -4.05 -18.02 -29.53
N PRO A 182 -4.99 -17.12 -29.22
CA PRO A 182 -4.77 -15.69 -28.96
C PRO A 182 -3.98 -15.45 -27.67
N LYS A 183 -3.14 -14.42 -27.66
CA LYS A 183 -2.38 -14.01 -26.47
C LYS A 183 -3.32 -13.28 -25.51
N ARG A 184 -3.36 -13.69 -24.25
CA ARG A 184 -4.09 -13.02 -23.18
C ARG A 184 -3.15 -12.52 -22.09
N PRO A 185 -3.48 -11.44 -21.37
CA PRO A 185 -2.78 -11.07 -20.15
C PRO A 185 -2.69 -12.25 -19.18
N ILE A 186 -1.51 -12.46 -18.61
CA ILE A 186 -1.18 -13.61 -17.76
C ILE A 186 -1.22 -13.15 -16.30
N ILE A 187 -2.00 -13.84 -15.47
CA ILE A 187 -2.11 -13.62 -14.02
C ILE A 187 -1.78 -14.96 -13.34
N PRO A 188 -0.52 -15.23 -12.98
CA PRO A 188 -0.10 -16.55 -12.53
C PRO A 188 -0.69 -16.90 -11.16
N VAL A 189 -0.92 -18.20 -10.93
CA VAL A 189 -1.44 -18.75 -9.67
C VAL A 189 -0.36 -19.59 -8.99
N GLY A 190 0.13 -19.16 -7.83
CA GLY A 190 1.09 -19.90 -7.00
C GLY A 190 0.41 -20.82 -5.98
N PRO A 191 1.10 -21.86 -5.47
CA PRO A 191 0.63 -22.66 -4.34
C PRO A 191 0.91 -21.97 -3.00
N ALA A 192 -0.04 -22.10 -2.08
CA ALA A 192 -0.03 -21.68 -0.68
C ALA A 192 -0.66 -22.80 0.19
N TYR A 193 -0.43 -24.05 -0.19
CA TYR A 193 -0.97 -25.25 0.45
C TYR A 193 0.01 -26.43 0.25
N PRO A 194 -0.01 -27.45 1.14
CA PRO A 194 0.80 -28.66 0.96
C PRO A 194 0.21 -29.59 -0.12
N LEU A 195 1.07 -30.26 -0.87
CA LEU A 195 0.75 -31.29 -1.85
C LEU A 195 1.47 -32.60 -1.49
N GLY A 196 0.76 -33.53 -0.84
CA GLY A 196 1.36 -34.76 -0.33
C GLY A 196 2.43 -34.47 0.72
N ASN A 197 3.64 -35.00 0.53
CA ASN A 197 4.78 -34.77 1.43
C ASN A 197 5.54 -33.46 1.15
N TRP A 198 5.06 -32.66 0.19
CA TRP A 198 5.70 -31.41 -0.23
C TRP A 198 4.87 -30.21 0.20
N GLN A 199 5.50 -29.09 0.53
CA GLN A 199 4.83 -27.80 0.73
C GLN A 199 5.71 -26.65 0.24
N PRO A 200 5.13 -25.55 -0.26
CA PRO A 200 5.91 -24.36 -0.56
C PRO A 200 6.46 -23.76 0.73
N THR A 201 7.63 -23.13 0.63
CA THR A 201 8.19 -22.35 1.74
C THR A 201 7.84 -20.86 1.60
N ALA A 202 7.91 -20.10 2.70
CA ALA A 202 7.78 -18.64 2.66
C ALA A 202 8.79 -18.00 1.68
N GLN A 203 10.03 -18.48 1.66
CA GLN A 203 11.07 -17.96 0.77
C GLN A 203 10.73 -18.20 -0.71
N GLU A 204 10.17 -19.36 -1.04
CA GLU A 204 9.75 -19.66 -2.42
C GLU A 204 8.55 -18.82 -2.84
N VAL A 205 7.60 -18.59 -1.94
CA VAL A 205 6.49 -17.68 -2.18
C VAL A 205 6.99 -16.26 -2.43
N LEU A 206 7.96 -15.78 -1.66
CA LEU A 206 8.59 -14.47 -1.88
C LEU A 206 9.34 -14.41 -3.22
N GLU A 207 10.08 -15.47 -3.59
CA GLU A 207 10.74 -15.58 -4.89
C GLU A 207 9.74 -15.53 -6.05
N PHE A 208 8.63 -16.25 -5.94
CA PHE A 208 7.54 -16.24 -6.92
C PHE A 208 6.93 -14.84 -7.09
N LEU A 209 6.65 -14.15 -5.97
CA LEU A 209 6.10 -12.79 -5.95
C LEU A 209 7.03 -11.78 -6.65
N HIS A 210 8.33 -11.81 -6.33
CA HIS A 210 9.32 -10.97 -7.01
C HIS A 210 9.47 -11.33 -8.49
N ALA A 211 9.43 -12.63 -8.85
CA ALA A 211 9.50 -13.05 -10.25
C ALA A 211 8.29 -12.56 -11.05
N ALA A 212 7.08 -12.62 -10.49
CA ALA A 212 5.86 -12.12 -11.13
C ALA A 212 5.95 -10.60 -11.35
N GLN A 213 6.36 -9.86 -10.32
CA GLN A 213 6.65 -8.44 -10.41
C GLN A 213 7.67 -8.10 -11.51
N ASN A 214 8.78 -8.84 -11.59
CA ASN A 214 9.82 -8.64 -12.61
C ASN A 214 9.34 -8.93 -14.04
N LEU A 215 8.33 -9.80 -14.20
CA LEU A 215 7.69 -10.06 -15.49
C LEU A 215 6.66 -8.99 -15.88
N GLY A 216 6.36 -8.05 -14.97
CA GLY A 216 5.41 -6.96 -15.22
C GLY A 216 3.95 -7.43 -15.35
N VAL A 217 3.59 -8.57 -14.74
CA VAL A 217 2.17 -8.97 -14.70
C VAL A 217 1.39 -8.02 -13.79
N SER A 218 0.13 -7.74 -14.13
CA SER A 218 -0.68 -6.79 -13.36
C SER A 218 -1.07 -7.33 -11.99
N ALA A 219 -1.26 -8.64 -11.88
CA ALA A 219 -1.70 -9.31 -10.67
C ALA A 219 -1.07 -10.70 -10.52
N VAL A 220 -1.16 -11.23 -9.29
CA VAL A 220 -0.81 -12.61 -8.94
C VAL A 220 -1.89 -13.20 -8.04
N ASN A 221 -2.12 -14.50 -8.18
CA ASN A 221 -3.05 -15.25 -7.37
C ASN A 221 -2.37 -16.35 -6.57
N PHE A 222 -3.00 -16.75 -5.47
CA PHE A 222 -2.59 -17.92 -4.70
C PHE A 222 -3.73 -18.90 -4.50
N TRP A 223 -3.41 -20.17 -4.67
CA TRP A 223 -4.22 -21.31 -4.27
C TRP A 223 -3.59 -21.84 -2.96
N HIS A 224 -4.15 -21.72 -1.76
CA HIS A 224 -5.57 -21.70 -1.44
C HIS A 224 -5.82 -21.07 -0.07
N TRP A 225 -6.74 -20.12 0.04
CA TRP A 225 -6.98 -19.42 1.30
C TRP A 225 -7.47 -20.36 2.39
N ASP A 226 -8.43 -21.26 2.12
CA ASP A 226 -8.98 -22.16 3.15
C ASP A 226 -7.98 -23.19 3.71
N VAL A 227 -6.75 -23.20 3.20
CA VAL A 227 -5.58 -23.86 3.79
C VAL A 227 -4.59 -22.85 4.37
N ALA A 228 -4.12 -21.89 3.57
CA ALA A 228 -3.14 -20.88 4.00
C ALA A 228 -3.61 -20.07 5.21
N GLY A 229 -4.93 -19.89 5.34
CA GLY A 229 -5.56 -19.15 6.43
C GLY A 229 -5.45 -19.83 7.80
N ARG A 230 -5.07 -21.10 7.85
CA ARG A 230 -4.95 -21.90 9.07
C ARG A 230 -3.62 -21.64 9.81
N PRO A 231 -3.57 -21.83 11.15
CA PRO A 231 -2.37 -21.53 11.94
C PRO A 231 -1.11 -22.30 11.51
N ASP A 232 -1.25 -23.54 11.05
CA ASP A 232 -0.18 -24.42 10.57
C ASP A 232 0.47 -23.94 9.26
N HIS A 233 -0.20 -23.04 8.54
CA HIS A 233 0.30 -22.43 7.30
C HIS A 233 0.42 -20.91 7.38
N ALA A 234 0.41 -20.35 8.59
CA ALA A 234 0.43 -18.91 8.84
C ALA A 234 1.60 -18.19 8.14
N ALA A 235 2.77 -18.82 8.05
CA ALA A 235 3.94 -18.25 7.38
C ALA A 235 3.70 -17.99 5.89
N LEU A 236 2.95 -18.86 5.20
CA LEU A 236 2.61 -18.66 3.78
C LEU A 236 1.63 -17.50 3.62
N TRP A 237 0.60 -17.46 4.47
CA TRP A 237 -0.35 -16.34 4.49
C TRP A 237 0.33 -15.01 4.78
N GLN A 238 1.16 -14.93 5.83
CA GLN A 238 1.86 -13.72 6.25
C GLN A 238 2.77 -13.20 5.14
N THR A 239 3.59 -14.09 4.54
CA THR A 239 4.47 -13.73 3.42
C THR A 239 3.68 -13.06 2.28
N ILE A 240 2.55 -13.65 1.90
CA ILE A 240 1.71 -13.10 0.82
C ILE A 240 1.06 -11.80 1.27
N ALA A 241 0.49 -11.74 2.48
CA ALA A 241 -0.21 -10.59 3.02
C ALA A 241 0.70 -9.35 3.19
N GLU A 242 1.92 -9.54 3.66
CA GLU A 242 2.87 -8.46 3.96
C GLU A 242 3.56 -7.91 2.70
N PHE A 243 3.69 -8.73 1.65
CA PHE A 243 4.35 -8.34 0.40
C PHE A 243 3.72 -7.10 -0.23
N ASP A 244 4.54 -6.07 -0.46
CA ASP A 244 4.09 -4.84 -1.14
C ASP A 244 4.15 -4.99 -2.66
N TRP A 245 3.00 -5.32 -3.26
CA TRP A 245 2.87 -5.49 -4.71
C TRP A 245 3.24 -4.21 -5.50
N ARG A 246 3.19 -3.03 -4.88
CA ARG A 246 3.48 -1.75 -5.56
C ARG A 246 4.98 -1.42 -5.65
N SER A 247 5.85 -2.19 -4.99
CA SER A 247 7.28 -1.88 -4.83
C SER A 247 8.20 -2.31 -5.99
N ALA A 248 7.71 -3.01 -7.02
CA ALA A 248 8.54 -3.50 -8.12
C ALA A 248 8.76 -2.54 -9.28
N ILE A 249 9.47 -1.46 -8.99
CA ILE A 249 10.14 -0.69 -10.04
C ILE A 249 11.67 -0.96 -10.05
N ILE A 250 12.22 -1.82 -9.17
CA ILE A 250 13.68 -2.05 -9.11
C ILE A 250 13.99 -3.54 -8.85
N GLY A 251 14.73 -4.25 -9.73
CA GLY A 251 14.99 -5.69 -9.51
C GLY A 251 15.84 -6.50 -10.49
N GLU A 252 16.91 -5.97 -11.12
CA GLU A 252 17.87 -6.79 -11.90
C GLU A 252 19.31 -6.63 -11.36
N PRO A 253 19.94 -7.68 -10.78
CA PRO A 253 21.23 -7.56 -10.07
C PRO A 253 22.45 -7.17 -10.92
N LEU A 254 22.45 -7.43 -12.23
CA LEU A 254 23.55 -7.04 -13.12
C LEU A 254 23.44 -5.55 -13.48
N LEU A 255 22.23 -5.08 -13.78
CA LEU A 255 21.94 -3.66 -14.02
C LEU A 255 22.13 -2.85 -12.75
N GLN A 256 21.73 -3.38 -11.60
CA GLN A 256 22.04 -2.75 -10.31
C GLN A 256 23.55 -2.58 -10.14
N ARG A 257 24.35 -3.66 -10.32
CA ARG A 257 25.81 -3.58 -10.25
C ARG A 257 26.40 -2.60 -11.27
N LEU A 258 25.85 -2.54 -12.49
CA LEU A 258 26.27 -1.59 -13.51
C LEU A 258 25.99 -0.14 -13.06
N PHE A 259 24.76 0.19 -12.66
CA PHE A 259 24.40 1.56 -12.25
C PHE A 259 25.08 1.99 -10.96
N GLU A 260 25.27 1.08 -10.01
CA GLU A 260 26.11 1.31 -8.84
C GLU A 260 27.56 1.62 -9.24
N ALA A 261 28.14 0.86 -10.17
CA ALA A 261 29.49 1.12 -10.66
C ALA A 261 29.58 2.46 -11.43
N LEU A 262 28.56 2.80 -12.23
CA LEU A 262 28.46 4.09 -12.92
C LEU A 262 28.38 5.26 -11.93
N ASN A 263 27.55 5.15 -10.88
CA ASN A 263 27.40 6.18 -9.86
C ASN A 263 28.63 6.32 -8.95
N ARG A 264 29.31 5.20 -8.64
CA ARG A 264 30.60 5.22 -7.91
C ARG A 264 31.78 5.66 -8.79
N ARG A 265 31.58 5.82 -10.10
CA ARG A 265 32.64 6.07 -11.09
C ARG A 265 33.74 5.01 -11.04
N ASP A 266 33.37 3.79 -10.66
CA ASP A 266 34.27 2.67 -10.47
C ASP A 266 34.48 1.96 -11.80
N LEU A 267 35.55 2.33 -12.49
CA LEU A 267 35.89 1.80 -13.81
C LEU A 267 36.07 0.28 -13.80
N ALA A 268 36.68 -0.26 -12.74
CA ALA A 268 36.94 -1.69 -12.62
C ALA A 268 35.63 -2.47 -12.45
N ALA A 269 34.70 -1.96 -11.64
CA ALA A 269 33.38 -2.56 -11.48
C ALA A 269 32.52 -2.44 -12.76
N VAL A 270 32.60 -1.32 -13.49
CA VAL A 270 31.93 -1.18 -14.80
C VAL A 270 32.50 -2.21 -15.77
N GLN A 271 33.82 -2.36 -15.87
CA GLN A 271 34.43 -3.37 -16.73
C GLN A 271 34.06 -4.80 -16.31
N GLY A 272 33.92 -5.05 -15.01
CA GLY A 272 33.58 -6.35 -14.43
C GLY A 272 32.21 -6.90 -14.84
N VAL A 273 31.28 -6.04 -15.26
CA VAL A 273 29.97 -6.49 -15.77
C VAL A 273 29.98 -6.91 -17.24
N TYR A 274 31.03 -6.55 -18.01
CA TYR A 274 31.18 -6.93 -19.42
C TYR A 274 31.98 -8.24 -19.59
N ALA A 275 31.64 -9.04 -20.61
CA ALA A 275 32.49 -10.13 -21.07
C ALA A 275 33.79 -9.60 -21.69
N GLU A 276 34.85 -10.43 -21.76
CA GLU A 276 36.15 -10.01 -22.30
C GLU A 276 36.06 -9.48 -23.74
N ASN A 277 35.29 -10.20 -24.56
CA ASN A 277 35.05 -9.90 -25.96
C ASN A 277 33.74 -9.15 -26.21
N ALA A 278 33.24 -8.43 -25.19
CA ALA A 278 32.00 -7.67 -25.33
C ALA A 278 32.12 -6.55 -26.37
N VAL A 279 31.00 -6.19 -26.99
CA VAL A 279 30.92 -5.11 -27.97
C VAL A 279 29.94 -4.04 -27.48
N HIS A 280 30.39 -2.78 -27.41
CA HIS A 280 29.55 -1.62 -27.11
C HIS A 280 29.41 -0.74 -28.36
N VAL A 281 28.20 -0.60 -28.86
CA VAL A 281 27.86 0.19 -30.04
C VAL A 281 27.14 1.46 -29.59
N THR A 282 27.68 2.60 -30.01
CA THR A 282 27.07 3.93 -29.86
C THR A 282 26.71 4.47 -31.25
N PRO A 283 25.92 5.56 -31.39
CA PRO A 283 25.62 6.12 -32.70
C PRO A 283 26.88 6.59 -33.46
N GLN A 284 27.97 6.88 -32.75
CA GLN A 284 29.20 7.41 -33.33
C GLN A 284 30.24 6.33 -33.68
N ARG A 285 30.25 5.19 -32.97
CA ARG A 285 31.24 4.13 -33.15
C ARG A 285 30.87 2.81 -32.47
N THR A 286 31.49 1.74 -32.96
CA THR A 286 31.56 0.42 -32.30
C THR A 286 32.86 0.28 -31.52
N ILE A 287 32.77 -0.23 -30.30
CA ILE A 287 33.88 -0.39 -29.35
C ILE A 287 33.93 -1.86 -28.96
N ALA A 288 35.01 -2.56 -29.32
CA ALA A 288 35.15 -3.98 -29.05
C ALA A 288 36.19 -4.24 -27.95
N GLY A 289 35.85 -5.13 -27.03
CA GLY A 289 36.71 -5.59 -25.94
C GLY A 289 36.55 -4.78 -24.65
N ARG A 290 36.57 -5.48 -23.51
CA ARG A 290 36.36 -4.91 -22.16
C ARG A 290 37.27 -3.73 -21.84
N ALA A 291 38.53 -3.78 -22.26
CA ALA A 291 39.50 -2.69 -22.03
C ALA A 291 39.12 -1.41 -22.79
N ALA A 292 38.65 -1.54 -24.03
CA ALA A 292 38.23 -0.40 -24.84
C ALA A 292 36.90 0.20 -24.34
N ILE A 293 35.97 -0.65 -23.89
CA ILE A 293 34.72 -0.22 -23.24
C ILE A 293 35.03 0.55 -21.95
N GLY A 294 35.99 0.08 -21.15
CA GLY A 294 36.48 0.80 -19.98
C GLY A 294 36.97 2.21 -20.33
N ARG A 295 37.86 2.34 -21.33
CA ARG A 295 38.35 3.67 -21.77
C ARG A 295 37.22 4.60 -22.22
N TRP A 296 36.16 4.07 -22.83
CA TRP A 296 35.00 4.87 -23.21
C TRP A 296 34.24 5.42 -21.99
N TYR A 297 34.00 4.57 -20.98
CA TYR A 297 33.37 5.02 -19.73
C TYR A 297 34.24 6.01 -18.95
N ALA A 298 35.56 5.86 -18.99
CA ALA A 298 36.48 6.84 -18.40
C ALA A 298 36.27 8.23 -19.02
N SER A 299 36.24 8.33 -20.36
CA SER A 299 35.95 9.60 -21.05
C SER A 299 34.53 10.12 -20.77
N LEU A 300 33.53 9.24 -20.64
CA LEU A 300 32.17 9.64 -20.23
C LEU A 300 32.15 10.21 -18.81
N PHE A 301 32.94 9.65 -17.90
CA PHE A 301 33.04 10.14 -16.54
C PHE A 301 33.73 11.50 -16.46
N GLU A 302 34.80 11.72 -17.23
CA GLU A 302 35.46 13.02 -17.36
C GLU A 302 34.53 14.10 -17.94
N ALA A 303 33.64 13.72 -18.86
CA ALA A 303 32.69 14.65 -19.49
C ALA A 303 31.47 15.02 -18.63
N LEU A 304 31.25 14.34 -17.50
CA LEU A 304 30.10 14.54 -16.61
C LEU A 304 30.54 15.16 -15.28
N SER A 305 29.65 15.90 -14.61
CA SER A 305 29.92 16.36 -13.25
C SER A 305 30.16 15.17 -12.31
N PRO A 306 31.15 15.22 -11.39
CA PRO A 306 31.42 14.16 -10.42
C PRO A 306 30.22 13.78 -9.54
N GLN A 307 29.28 14.72 -9.37
CA GLN A 307 28.07 14.56 -8.55
C GLN A 307 26.82 14.24 -9.39
N ALA A 308 26.95 14.04 -10.71
CA ALA A 308 25.83 13.63 -11.56
C ALA A 308 25.49 12.15 -11.32
N GLU A 309 24.19 11.85 -11.23
CA GLU A 309 23.68 10.52 -10.89
C GLU A 309 23.04 9.86 -12.11
N PHE A 310 23.46 8.64 -12.43
CA PHE A 310 22.81 7.74 -13.37
C PHE A 310 21.61 7.08 -12.68
N ALA A 311 20.42 7.29 -13.22
CA ALA A 311 19.18 6.72 -12.75
C ALA A 311 18.51 5.91 -13.86
N THR A 312 17.99 4.73 -13.52
CA THR A 312 17.13 3.95 -14.42
C THR A 312 15.72 4.55 -14.42
N ILE A 313 15.16 4.83 -15.59
CA ILE A 313 13.77 5.30 -15.74
C ILE A 313 12.82 4.10 -15.87
N ALA A 314 13.20 3.14 -16.71
CA ALA A 314 12.39 1.97 -17.01
C ALA A 314 13.26 0.85 -17.54
N TYR A 315 12.85 -0.39 -17.29
CA TYR A 315 13.52 -1.58 -17.78
C TYR A 315 12.49 -2.61 -18.27
N ARG A 316 12.82 -3.32 -19.34
CA ARG A 316 12.06 -4.48 -19.84
C ARG A 316 12.99 -5.47 -20.55
N GLY A 317 12.72 -6.77 -20.50
CA GLY A 317 13.54 -7.74 -21.25
C GLY A 317 13.37 -9.19 -20.81
N THR A 318 13.92 -10.11 -21.59
CA THR A 318 13.99 -11.56 -21.30
C THR A 318 15.40 -11.92 -20.83
N ALA A 319 15.64 -13.16 -20.36
CA ALA A 319 16.93 -13.61 -19.81
C ALA A 319 18.18 -13.36 -20.69
N GLY A 320 18.03 -13.25 -22.02
CA GLY A 320 19.14 -12.99 -22.95
C GLY A 320 19.28 -11.55 -23.44
N VAL A 321 18.23 -10.73 -23.43
CA VAL A 321 18.27 -9.35 -23.97
C VAL A 321 17.46 -8.41 -23.10
N ARG A 322 18.06 -7.28 -22.72
CA ARG A 322 17.47 -6.22 -21.91
C ARG A 322 17.31 -4.94 -22.71
N TYR A 323 16.24 -4.22 -22.43
CA TYR A 323 16.02 -2.86 -22.88
C TYR A 323 15.94 -1.96 -21.64
N LEU A 324 16.68 -0.88 -21.66
CA LEU A 324 16.87 -0.02 -20.50
C LEU A 324 16.76 1.43 -20.93
N ASN A 325 15.90 2.18 -20.26
CA ASN A 325 15.86 3.64 -20.36
C ASN A 325 16.50 4.21 -19.11
N TRP A 326 17.43 5.14 -19.28
CA TRP A 326 18.13 5.77 -18.17
C TRP A 326 18.33 7.26 -18.41
N GLN A 327 18.60 7.98 -17.32
CA GLN A 327 18.94 9.39 -17.32
C GLN A 327 20.17 9.62 -16.49
N VAL A 328 20.97 10.61 -16.88
CA VAL A 328 21.96 11.24 -16.00
C VAL A 328 21.31 12.50 -15.48
N LEU A 329 21.14 12.57 -14.17
CA LEU A 329 20.58 13.69 -13.46
C LEU A 329 21.70 14.62 -13.02
N SER A 330 21.44 15.92 -13.04
CA SER A 330 22.31 16.91 -12.44
C SER A 330 22.48 16.61 -10.96
N PRO A 331 23.59 17.04 -10.34
CA PRO A 331 23.69 17.06 -8.89
C PRO A 331 22.41 17.70 -8.34
N ALA A 332 21.86 17.13 -7.27
CA ALA A 332 20.81 17.79 -6.54
C ALA A 332 21.33 19.19 -6.20
N LYS A 333 20.65 20.23 -6.69
CA LYS A 333 20.99 21.59 -6.26
C LYS A 333 20.87 21.55 -4.73
N PRO A 334 21.96 21.83 -3.98
CA PRO A 334 21.84 21.87 -2.54
C PRO A 334 20.71 22.85 -2.23
N PRO A 335 19.75 22.48 -1.36
CA PRO A 335 18.74 23.43 -0.95
C PRO A 335 19.45 24.70 -0.49
N ALA A 336 18.92 25.87 -0.84
CA ALA A 336 19.49 27.15 -0.43
C ALA A 336 19.50 27.34 1.12
N ALA A 337 19.01 26.34 1.86
CA ALA A 337 18.86 26.27 3.30
C ALA A 337 19.28 24.86 3.79
N PRO A 338 19.67 24.68 5.05
CA PRO A 338 19.98 23.36 5.63
C PRO A 338 18.83 22.36 5.40
N SER A 339 19.18 21.06 5.31
CA SER A 339 18.23 19.97 5.12
C SER A 339 17.04 20.12 6.09
N PRO A 340 15.79 20.18 5.62
CA PRO A 340 14.61 20.37 6.48
C PRO A 340 14.24 19.09 7.25
N VAL A 341 15.15 18.12 7.32
CA VAL A 341 14.95 16.80 7.94
C VAL A 341 15.90 16.68 9.13
N ASP A 342 15.35 16.70 10.33
CA ASP A 342 16.05 16.50 11.60
C ASP A 342 16.50 15.03 11.75
N PRO A 343 17.83 14.74 11.71
CA PRO A 343 18.33 13.36 11.82
C PRO A 343 18.00 12.70 13.17
N ALA A 344 17.88 13.47 14.25
CA ALA A 344 17.54 12.93 15.57
C ALA A 344 16.10 12.39 15.57
N LEU A 345 15.20 13.03 14.82
CA LEU A 345 13.82 12.56 14.65
C LEU A 345 13.73 11.28 13.82
N LEU A 346 14.53 11.15 12.76
CA LEU A 346 14.58 9.92 11.96
C LEU A 346 15.01 8.73 12.83
N GLN A 347 16.02 8.91 13.68
CA GLN A 347 16.48 7.87 14.62
C GLN A 347 15.40 7.49 15.64
N GLN A 348 14.53 8.43 15.99
CA GLN A 348 13.37 8.18 16.85
C GLN A 348 12.18 7.59 16.07
N GLY A 349 12.33 7.24 14.79
CA GLY A 349 11.29 6.61 13.97
C GLY A 349 10.24 7.58 13.41
N TYR A 350 10.52 8.88 13.39
CA TYR A 350 9.68 9.84 12.68
C TYR A 350 10.06 9.92 11.21
N ALA A 351 9.06 10.01 10.34
CA ALA A 351 9.22 10.32 8.93
C ALA A 351 8.80 11.78 8.65
N PRO A 352 9.55 12.55 7.84
CA PRO A 352 9.11 13.87 7.40
C PRO A 352 7.93 13.73 6.43
N LEU A 353 6.84 14.45 6.69
CA LEU A 353 5.69 14.53 5.79
C LEU A 353 5.71 15.81 4.95
N PHE A 354 6.03 16.92 5.60
CA PHE A 354 6.11 18.27 5.02
C PHE A 354 7.28 19.03 5.69
N GLN A 355 7.65 20.20 5.16
CA GLN A 355 8.65 21.04 5.83
C GLN A 355 8.17 21.38 7.24
N GLY A 356 8.93 20.97 8.26
CA GLY A 356 8.58 21.19 9.67
C GLY A 356 7.53 20.24 10.24
N VAL A 357 6.97 19.29 9.48
CA VAL A 357 5.95 18.34 9.95
C VAL A 357 6.47 16.91 9.84
N TYR A 358 6.51 16.24 10.98
CA TYR A 358 7.02 14.87 11.12
C TYR A 358 5.96 13.97 11.72
N TYR A 359 5.94 12.71 11.30
CA TYR A 359 4.96 11.73 11.74
C TYR A 359 5.60 10.41 12.16
N ARG A 360 5.07 9.82 13.23
CA ARG A 360 5.43 8.49 13.71
C ARG A 360 4.17 7.73 14.08
N ARG A 361 4.05 6.51 13.55
CA ARG A 361 3.09 5.51 14.05
C ARG A 361 3.81 4.63 15.06
N LEU A 362 3.29 4.57 16.28
CA LEU A 362 3.87 3.79 17.37
C LEU A 362 2.89 2.71 17.80
N GLU A 363 3.26 1.45 17.58
CA GLU A 363 2.58 0.30 18.17
C GLU A 363 3.25 -0.03 19.50
N VAL A 364 2.46 -0.23 20.55
CA VAL A 364 2.94 -0.58 21.88
C VAL A 364 2.24 -1.85 22.31
N GLU A 365 3.00 -2.86 22.73
CA GLU A 365 2.44 -4.15 23.18
C GLU A 365 2.10 -4.18 24.67
N THR A 366 2.89 -3.50 25.50
CA THR A 366 2.81 -3.57 26.98
C THR A 366 2.56 -2.20 27.63
N PRO A 367 1.84 -2.15 28.77
CA PRO A 367 1.18 -3.28 29.47
C PRO A 367 -0.06 -3.80 28.74
N ARG A 368 -0.49 -3.09 27.69
CA ARG A 368 -1.73 -3.35 26.95
C ARG A 368 -1.54 -2.91 25.49
N PRO A 369 -1.88 -3.73 24.47
CA PRO A 369 -1.64 -3.38 23.08
C PRO A 369 -2.38 -2.10 22.64
N HIS A 370 -1.71 -1.07 22.13
CA HIS A 370 -2.35 0.15 21.61
C HIS A 370 -1.51 0.81 20.50
N ILE A 371 -2.15 1.66 19.70
CA ILE A 371 -1.53 2.38 18.58
C ILE A 371 -1.66 3.88 18.81
N LEU A 372 -0.56 4.59 18.61
CA LEU A 372 -0.49 6.04 18.61
C LEU A 372 -0.06 6.57 17.24
N HIS A 373 -0.77 7.57 16.77
CA HIS A 373 -0.42 8.41 15.62
C HIS A 373 0.11 9.72 16.18
N ILE A 374 1.40 10.00 15.98
CA ILE A 374 2.08 11.13 16.59
C ILE A 374 2.60 12.02 15.48
N ALA A 375 2.10 13.25 15.39
CA ALA A 375 2.67 14.28 14.56
C ALA A 375 3.39 15.32 15.43
N ARG A 376 4.64 15.61 15.09
CA ARG A 376 5.46 16.67 15.68
C ARG A 376 5.62 17.79 14.66
N VAL A 377 5.28 19.02 15.05
CA VAL A 377 5.37 20.20 14.19
C VAL A 377 6.36 21.18 14.78
N ASP A 378 7.36 21.56 13.99
CA ASP A 378 8.24 22.69 14.29
C ASP A 378 7.51 23.99 13.93
N LEU A 379 7.03 24.69 14.96
CA LEU A 379 6.25 25.93 14.79
C LEU A 379 7.07 27.09 14.21
N THR A 380 8.40 26.96 14.16
CA THR A 380 9.30 27.95 13.58
C THR A 380 9.63 27.68 12.12
N ALA A 381 9.23 26.51 11.58
CA ALA A 381 9.54 26.14 10.21
C ALA A 381 8.81 27.03 9.19
N PRO A 382 9.47 27.44 8.09
CA PRO A 382 8.87 28.32 7.10
C PRO A 382 7.60 27.75 6.47
N GLY A 383 6.52 28.52 6.51
CA GLY A 383 5.24 28.16 5.90
C GLY A 383 4.37 27.25 6.77
N ILE A 384 4.74 27.04 8.04
CA ILE A 384 3.81 26.51 9.04
C ILE A 384 2.81 27.60 9.41
N GLU A 385 1.53 27.22 9.43
CA GLU A 385 0.43 28.04 9.96
C GLU A 385 -0.57 27.11 10.65
N LEU A 386 -0.96 27.47 11.88
CA LEU A 386 -2.00 26.78 12.62
C LEU A 386 -3.37 27.33 12.25
N VAL A 387 -4.30 26.45 11.90
CA VAL A 387 -5.65 26.80 11.44
C VAL A 387 -6.68 26.11 12.32
N VAL A 388 -7.53 26.89 12.99
CA VAL A 388 -8.75 26.40 13.64
C VAL A 388 -9.91 26.56 12.66
N THR A 389 -10.87 25.64 12.67
CA THR A 389 -12.03 25.66 11.76
C THR A 389 -12.77 27.00 11.77
N PRO A 390 -12.84 27.74 10.64
CA PRO A 390 -13.73 28.90 10.51
C PRO A 390 -15.20 28.52 10.71
N ARG A 391 -16.04 29.46 11.15
CA ARG A 391 -17.44 29.24 11.54
C ARG A 391 -18.27 28.53 10.45
N GLU A 392 -18.02 28.82 9.18
CA GLU A 392 -18.69 28.23 8.02
C GLU A 392 -18.30 26.77 7.73
N GLY A 393 -17.30 26.24 8.44
CA GLY A 393 -16.78 24.88 8.32
C GLY A 393 -17.05 24.00 9.52
N LEU A 394 -17.79 24.46 10.54
CA LEU A 394 -18.16 23.65 11.69
C LEU A 394 -19.04 22.46 11.28
N GLY A 395 -19.03 21.39 12.08
CA GLY A 395 -19.86 20.21 11.82
C GLY A 395 -19.43 19.40 10.58
N SER A 396 -18.17 19.51 10.16
CA SER A 396 -17.60 18.69 9.08
C SER A 396 -16.76 17.55 9.62
N THR A 397 -16.35 16.62 8.73
CA THR A 397 -15.33 15.64 9.09
C THR A 397 -13.93 16.26 9.05
N THR A 398 -12.95 15.59 9.66
CA THR A 398 -11.55 16.08 9.74
C THR A 398 -10.90 16.10 8.36
N SER A 399 -11.17 15.09 7.51
CA SER A 399 -10.68 15.09 6.13
C SER A 399 -11.30 16.21 5.30
N ALA A 400 -12.62 16.48 5.44
CA ALA A 400 -13.29 17.56 4.73
C ALA A 400 -12.75 18.94 5.13
N PHE A 401 -12.47 19.15 6.42
CA PHE A 401 -11.80 20.35 6.92
C PHE A 401 -10.40 20.51 6.30
N LEU A 402 -9.61 19.43 6.25
CA LEU A 402 -8.28 19.45 5.63
C LEU A 402 -8.35 19.86 4.15
N GLU A 403 -9.26 19.28 3.37
CA GLU A 403 -9.40 19.58 1.95
C GLU A 403 -9.91 21.00 1.70
N ARG A 404 -10.95 21.42 2.43
CA ARG A 404 -11.60 22.72 2.25
C ARG A 404 -10.64 23.88 2.44
N TYR A 405 -9.71 23.77 3.39
CA TYR A 405 -8.78 24.84 3.73
C TYR A 405 -7.34 24.61 3.23
N GLY A 406 -7.14 23.60 2.37
CA GLY A 406 -5.87 23.30 1.72
C GLY A 406 -4.74 22.96 2.69
N LEU A 407 -5.06 22.22 3.76
CA LEU A 407 -4.15 21.92 4.86
C LEU A 407 -3.37 20.62 4.58
N GLN A 408 -2.25 20.45 5.27
CA GLN A 408 -1.37 19.29 5.08
C GLN A 408 -1.57 18.23 6.16
N LEU A 409 -2.01 18.64 7.36
CA LEU A 409 -2.31 17.78 8.49
C LEU A 409 -3.48 18.37 9.28
N ALA A 410 -4.37 17.54 9.80
CA ALA A 410 -5.47 17.97 10.66
C ALA A 410 -5.83 16.90 11.71
N VAL A 411 -6.38 17.35 12.84
CA VAL A 411 -7.03 16.52 13.86
C VAL A 411 -8.37 17.11 14.27
N ASN A 412 -9.25 16.28 14.85
CA ASN A 412 -10.49 16.77 15.48
C ASN A 412 -10.20 17.72 16.65
N GLY A 413 -11.20 18.52 17.03
CA GLY A 413 -11.07 19.60 18.01
C GLY A 413 -11.81 19.38 19.33
N ASP A 414 -12.56 20.40 19.73
CA ASP A 414 -13.33 20.52 20.96
C ASP A 414 -14.39 19.42 21.11
N GLU A 415 -14.77 19.15 22.36
CA GLU A 415 -16.05 18.50 22.64
C GLU A 415 -17.21 19.37 22.13
N TRP A 416 -18.41 18.81 22.04
CA TRP A 416 -19.57 19.50 21.49
C TRP A 416 -20.74 19.60 22.46
N THR A 417 -21.61 20.58 22.22
CA THR A 417 -22.91 20.73 22.91
C THR A 417 -24.05 20.12 22.07
N ALA A 418 -25.30 20.23 22.50
CA ALA A 418 -26.46 19.60 21.84
C ALA A 418 -26.72 20.06 20.38
N HIS A 419 -26.04 21.10 19.88
CA HIS A 419 -26.14 21.60 18.51
C HIS A 419 -24.83 21.47 17.71
N ASP A 420 -23.94 20.56 18.10
CA ASP A 420 -22.61 20.38 17.50
C ASP A 420 -21.70 21.62 17.60
N ASP A 421 -22.07 22.63 18.40
CA ASP A 421 -21.22 23.78 18.71
C ASP A 421 -20.06 23.38 19.65
N PRO A 422 -18.87 23.97 19.52
CA PRO A 422 -17.75 23.73 20.43
C PRO A 422 -18.14 24.03 21.87
N LYS A 423 -17.89 23.07 22.75
CA LYS A 423 -18.20 23.17 24.18
C LYS A 423 -17.33 24.21 24.89
N GLY A 424 -16.08 24.39 24.45
CA GLY A 424 -15.19 25.38 25.02
C GLY A 424 -14.94 26.59 24.10
N LEU A 425 -14.08 27.51 24.58
CA LEU A 425 -13.66 28.68 23.80
C LEU A 425 -13.10 28.24 22.45
N ALA A 426 -13.68 28.77 21.37
CA ALA A 426 -13.25 28.52 20.01
C ALA A 426 -13.17 29.85 19.23
N VAL A 427 -11.99 30.08 18.65
CA VAL A 427 -11.69 31.28 17.86
C VAL A 427 -10.94 30.84 16.60
N SER A 428 -11.35 31.34 15.44
CA SER A 428 -10.62 31.16 14.18
C SER A 428 -10.36 32.53 13.54
N GLN A 429 -9.09 32.86 13.32
CA GLN A 429 -8.66 34.11 12.69
C GLN A 429 -9.28 35.37 13.32
N GLY A 430 -9.46 35.36 14.64
CA GLY A 430 -10.09 36.43 15.42
C GLY A 430 -11.62 36.40 15.48
N ASP A 431 -12.32 35.56 14.70
CA ASP A 431 -13.75 35.32 14.88
C ASP A 431 -13.98 34.37 16.06
N MET A 432 -14.46 34.93 17.17
CA MET A 432 -14.88 34.17 18.35
C MET A 432 -16.32 33.68 18.16
N TYR A 433 -16.47 32.38 17.96
CA TYR A 433 -17.76 31.76 17.73
C TYR A 433 -18.25 30.88 18.89
N SER A 434 -17.37 30.55 19.84
CA SER A 434 -17.74 30.01 21.15
C SER A 434 -17.00 30.78 22.25
N PRO A 435 -17.68 31.27 23.30
CA PRO A 435 -17.12 32.16 24.32
C PRO A 435 -16.23 31.43 25.36
N LEU A 436 -15.60 32.21 26.25
CA LEU A 436 -14.80 31.67 27.36
C LEU A 436 -15.60 30.70 28.23
N SER A 437 -14.94 29.62 28.63
CA SER A 437 -15.56 28.50 29.35
C SER A 437 -14.60 27.91 30.40
N ALA A 438 -15.02 26.84 31.09
CA ALA A 438 -14.21 26.20 32.13
C ALA A 438 -13.19 25.19 31.56
N GLU A 439 -13.37 24.80 30.31
CA GLU A 439 -12.55 23.88 29.55
C GLU A 439 -11.11 24.41 29.40
N PRO A 440 -10.09 23.56 29.49
CA PRO A 440 -8.72 23.97 29.23
C PRO A 440 -8.54 24.41 27.77
N THR A 441 -8.26 25.69 27.57
CA THR A 441 -8.04 26.28 26.24
C THR A 441 -6.57 26.41 25.88
N VAL A 442 -6.28 26.20 24.60
CA VAL A 442 -5.01 26.49 23.95
C VAL A 442 -5.18 27.69 23.03
N TYR A 443 -4.39 28.73 23.26
CA TYR A 443 -4.37 29.94 22.46
C TYR A 443 -3.21 29.87 21.47
N MET A 444 -3.45 30.28 20.23
CA MET A 444 -2.50 30.24 19.13
C MET A 444 -2.47 31.63 18.48
N SER A 445 -1.31 32.29 18.50
CA SER A 445 -1.13 33.58 17.85
C SER A 445 -0.96 33.43 16.33
N GLN A 446 -1.05 34.54 15.60
CA GLN A 446 -0.77 34.60 14.17
C GLN A 446 0.68 34.20 13.84
N ASP A 447 1.61 34.44 14.77
CA ASP A 447 3.02 34.04 14.66
C ASP A 447 3.30 32.61 15.19
N ASN A 448 2.28 31.75 15.24
CA ASN A 448 2.35 30.36 15.73
C ASN A 448 2.89 30.20 17.17
N ARG A 449 2.74 31.20 18.04
CA ARG A 449 3.03 31.01 19.47
C ARG A 449 1.85 30.33 20.13
N VAL A 450 2.13 29.26 20.87
CA VAL A 450 1.10 28.44 21.52
C VAL A 450 1.18 28.62 23.03
N GLN A 451 0.06 29.00 23.63
CA GLN A 451 -0.09 29.16 25.07
C GLN A 451 -1.12 28.19 25.61
N PHE A 452 -0.69 27.35 26.56
CA PHE A 452 -1.56 26.46 27.31
C PHE A 452 -1.87 27.10 28.68
N GLY A 453 -3.15 27.29 29.00
CA GLY A 453 -3.58 27.86 30.29
C GLY A 453 -3.11 29.29 30.55
N GLY A 454 -3.31 29.77 31.79
CA GLY A 454 -3.08 31.17 32.16
C GLY A 454 -4.23 32.09 31.69
N PRO A 455 -4.13 33.41 31.94
CA PRO A 455 -5.13 34.36 31.45
C PRO A 455 -5.14 34.38 29.91
N PRO A 456 -6.32 34.55 29.28
CA PRO A 456 -6.40 34.74 27.84
C PRO A 456 -5.55 35.94 27.39
N PRO A 457 -4.85 35.85 26.24
CA PRO A 457 -4.20 37.00 25.63
C PRO A 457 -5.20 38.11 25.33
N GLN A 458 -4.74 39.36 25.27
CA GLN A 458 -5.60 40.51 24.92
C GLN A 458 -6.26 40.36 23.54
N GLN A 459 -5.53 39.77 22.59
CA GLN A 459 -6.04 39.44 21.27
C GLN A 459 -5.86 37.95 21.01
N ILE A 460 -6.97 37.25 20.76
CA ILE A 460 -6.99 35.82 20.48
C ILE A 460 -7.14 35.65 18.97
N TRP A 461 -6.12 35.09 18.32
CA TRP A 461 -6.16 34.81 16.89
C TRP A 461 -6.84 33.46 16.62
N ASN A 462 -6.30 32.40 17.18
CA ASN A 462 -6.89 31.07 17.16
C ASN A 462 -7.00 30.53 18.59
N ALA A 463 -8.08 29.81 18.88
CA ALA A 463 -8.24 29.08 20.14
C ALA A 463 -9.02 27.79 19.93
N ILE A 464 -8.60 26.75 20.62
CA ILE A 464 -9.26 25.44 20.65
C ILE A 464 -9.26 24.95 22.10
N SER A 465 -10.33 24.32 22.54
CA SER A 465 -10.48 23.87 23.92
C SER A 465 -10.56 22.35 24.03
N GLY A 466 -10.08 21.84 25.14
CA GLY A 466 -10.07 20.40 25.43
C GLY A 466 -11.00 20.01 26.56
N SER A 467 -11.03 18.72 26.86
CA SER A 467 -11.78 18.19 28.00
C SER A 467 -10.97 18.26 29.30
N HIS A 468 -9.66 17.98 29.24
CA HIS A 468 -8.81 17.81 30.42
C HIS A 468 -7.40 18.32 30.22
N THR A 469 -6.79 18.91 31.26
CA THR A 469 -5.34 19.15 31.30
C THR A 469 -4.62 17.84 31.61
N LEU A 470 -3.77 17.38 30.70
CA LEU A 470 -3.01 16.13 30.82
C LEU A 470 -1.66 16.33 31.49
N VAL A 471 -0.89 17.32 31.02
CA VAL A 471 0.48 17.58 31.45
C VAL A 471 0.66 19.08 31.68
N ARG A 472 1.36 19.43 32.76
CA ARG A 472 1.74 20.81 33.07
C ARG A 472 3.19 20.86 33.57
N GLY A 473 4.02 21.71 32.97
CA GLY A 473 5.43 21.85 33.35
C GLY A 473 6.24 20.56 33.24
N GLY A 474 5.87 19.67 32.33
CA GLY A 474 6.47 18.35 32.10
C GLY A 474 6.01 17.26 33.06
N LYS A 475 5.04 17.56 33.94
CA LYS A 475 4.51 16.60 34.92
C LYS A 475 3.05 16.26 34.59
N VAL A 476 2.72 14.97 34.68
CA VAL A 476 1.34 14.49 34.55
C VAL A 476 0.46 15.17 35.62
N ASN A 477 -0.74 15.61 35.23
CA ASN A 477 -1.70 16.22 36.14
C ASN A 477 -2.02 15.26 37.31
N PRO A 478 -1.77 15.65 38.58
CA PRO A 478 -1.99 14.78 39.73
C PRO A 478 -3.41 14.19 39.80
N LYS A 479 -4.43 14.94 39.36
CA LYS A 479 -5.82 14.46 39.35
C LYS A 479 -5.99 13.17 38.53
N LEU A 480 -5.27 13.03 37.41
CA LEU A 480 -5.30 11.84 36.56
C LEU A 480 -4.51 10.66 37.17
N LEU A 481 -3.57 10.92 38.07
CA LEU A 481 -2.84 9.87 38.80
C LEU A 481 -3.63 9.35 40.00
N GLU A 482 -4.44 10.21 40.63
CA GLU A 482 -5.27 9.87 41.78
C GLU A 482 -6.50 9.02 41.41
N CYS A 483 -6.89 8.97 40.12
CA CYS A 483 -7.99 8.14 39.61
C CYS A 483 -9.33 8.31 40.35
N ARG A 484 -9.66 9.53 40.77
CA ARG A 484 -10.88 9.82 41.55
C ARG A 484 -12.17 9.89 40.72
N GLN A 485 -12.08 9.96 39.39
CA GLN A 485 -13.23 9.97 38.48
C GLN A 485 -13.14 8.77 37.50
N PRO A 486 -14.27 8.15 37.12
CA PRO A 486 -14.30 7.00 36.21
C PRO A 486 -13.58 7.25 34.88
N ASP A 487 -13.81 8.42 34.28
CA ASP A 487 -13.25 8.86 32.99
C ASP A 487 -11.72 8.98 33.01
N TYR A 488 -11.11 9.17 34.18
CA TYR A 488 -9.65 9.33 34.30
C TYR A 488 -8.88 8.04 34.06
N CYS A 489 -9.37 6.92 34.58
CA CYS A 489 -8.61 5.67 34.67
C CYS A 489 -9.38 4.42 34.22
N TYR A 490 -10.71 4.47 34.15
CA TYR A 490 -11.54 3.30 33.89
C TYR A 490 -12.28 3.39 32.54
N GLU A 491 -12.42 4.59 31.96
CA GLU A 491 -12.95 4.75 30.61
C GLU A 491 -11.86 4.75 29.54
N TYR A 492 -11.98 3.81 28.62
CA TYR A 492 -11.10 3.65 27.48
C TYR A 492 -11.83 4.08 26.21
N ALA A 493 -11.33 5.10 25.54
CA ALA A 493 -11.84 5.56 24.25
C ALA A 493 -10.69 5.83 23.26
N GLY A 494 -11.02 6.02 21.98
CA GLY A 494 -10.14 6.78 21.10
C GLY A 494 -9.81 8.11 21.78
N ARG A 495 -8.58 8.59 21.68
CA ARG A 495 -8.20 9.86 22.33
C ARG A 495 -7.44 10.74 21.35
N THR A 496 -7.73 12.03 21.40
CA THR A 496 -6.94 13.06 20.72
C THR A 496 -6.30 13.97 21.76
N ALA A 497 -5.03 14.30 21.59
CA ALA A 497 -4.30 15.20 22.48
C ALA A 497 -3.49 16.22 21.70
N LEU A 498 -3.41 17.41 22.30
CA LEU A 498 -2.64 18.55 21.83
C LEU A 498 -1.61 18.90 22.91
N GLY A 499 -0.35 19.04 22.54
CA GLY A 499 0.71 19.41 23.47
C GLY A 499 1.81 20.26 22.85
N VAL A 500 2.66 20.82 23.69
CA VAL A 500 3.87 21.53 23.27
C VAL A 500 5.08 21.04 24.05
N THR A 501 6.22 20.84 23.39
CA THR A 501 7.49 20.47 24.04
C THR A 501 8.17 21.69 24.67
N LYS A 502 9.23 21.47 25.45
CA LYS A 502 10.01 22.60 26.03
C LYS A 502 10.66 23.46 24.95
N GLU A 503 11.00 22.84 23.83
CA GLU A 503 11.63 23.43 22.66
C GLU A 503 10.61 24.10 21.72
N GLY A 504 9.33 24.14 22.08
CA GLY A 504 8.29 24.83 21.31
C GLY A 504 7.74 24.04 20.12
N HIS A 505 7.91 22.71 20.08
CA HIS A 505 7.30 21.89 19.03
C HIS A 505 5.88 21.51 19.43
N LEU A 506 4.94 21.62 18.48
CA LEU A 506 3.58 21.12 18.68
C LEU A 506 3.56 19.59 18.58
N LEU A 507 2.79 18.95 19.44
CA LEU A 507 2.48 17.53 19.38
C LEU A 507 0.98 17.36 19.16
N LEU A 508 0.63 16.66 18.08
CA LEU A 508 -0.72 16.19 17.80
C LEU A 508 -0.70 14.67 17.91
N VAL A 509 -1.47 14.12 18.85
CA VAL A 509 -1.47 12.68 19.13
C VAL A 509 -2.88 12.14 19.05
N VAL A 510 -3.08 11.11 18.25
CA VAL A 510 -4.33 10.33 18.19
C VAL A 510 -4.05 8.90 18.60
N ALA A 511 -4.73 8.43 19.64
CA ALA A 511 -4.76 7.04 20.07
C ALA A 511 -6.01 6.36 19.50
N GLU A 512 -5.84 5.20 18.88
CA GLU A 512 -6.96 4.44 18.29
C GLU A 512 -7.92 3.89 19.37
N GLY A 513 -9.21 3.80 19.01
CA GLY A 513 -10.29 3.27 19.87
C GLY A 513 -10.94 1.98 19.35
N LEU A 514 -11.97 1.49 20.05
CA LEU A 514 -12.84 0.37 19.65
C LEU A 514 -13.50 0.63 18.27
N PRO A 515 -13.85 -0.37 17.44
CA PRO A 515 -14.62 -1.57 17.83
C PRO A 515 -13.78 -2.86 17.95
N LEU A 516 -12.47 -2.80 17.69
CA LEU A 516 -11.64 -4.00 17.63
C LEU A 516 -11.05 -4.38 18.99
N ALA A 517 -11.53 -5.48 19.59
CA ALA A 517 -11.12 -5.98 20.92
C ALA A 517 -9.61 -6.29 21.11
N LEU A 518 -8.80 -6.28 20.04
CA LEU A 518 -7.38 -6.65 20.07
C LEU A 518 -6.42 -5.47 20.26
N ARG A 519 -6.91 -4.21 20.25
CA ARG A 519 -6.07 -3.01 20.37
C ARG A 519 -6.83 -1.96 21.16
N LEU A 520 -6.26 -1.61 22.29
CA LEU A 520 -6.98 -1.15 23.44
C LEU A 520 -6.84 0.39 23.54
N ALA A 521 -7.99 1.05 23.40
CA ALA A 521 -8.22 2.48 23.66
C ALA A 521 -7.51 3.01 24.91
N LEU A 522 -7.12 4.28 24.97
CA LEU A 522 -6.43 4.82 26.17
C LEU A 522 -7.38 5.46 27.18
N SER A 523 -7.08 5.28 28.46
CA SER A 523 -7.58 6.14 29.53
C SER A 523 -6.89 7.51 29.47
N LEU A 524 -7.50 8.54 30.08
CA LEU A 524 -6.87 9.87 30.16
C LEU A 524 -5.53 9.81 30.91
N ARG A 525 -5.43 8.98 31.94
CA ARG A 525 -4.17 8.75 32.67
C ARG A 525 -3.07 8.19 31.76
N GLU A 526 -3.38 7.15 30.99
CA GLU A 526 -2.40 6.56 30.07
C GLU A 526 -1.99 7.55 28.98
N LEU A 527 -2.95 8.29 28.42
CA LEU A 527 -2.68 9.35 27.45
C LEU A 527 -1.75 10.42 28.05
N ALA A 528 -1.99 10.87 29.27
CA ALA A 528 -1.15 11.85 29.95
C ALA A 528 0.29 11.34 30.16
N ILE A 529 0.45 10.08 30.59
CA ILE A 529 1.75 9.43 30.72
C ILE A 529 2.47 9.37 29.36
N ARG A 530 1.74 9.05 28.28
CA ARG A 530 2.30 9.04 26.92
C ARG A 530 2.73 10.43 26.45
N MET A 531 1.90 11.45 26.67
CA MET A 531 2.26 12.84 26.31
C MET A 531 3.51 13.31 27.06
N ALA A 532 3.62 13.01 28.37
CA ALA A 532 4.83 13.32 29.13
C ALA A 532 6.06 12.56 28.60
N ALA A 533 5.92 11.28 28.27
CA ALA A 533 6.99 10.46 27.69
C ALA A 533 7.44 10.93 26.30
N LEU A 534 6.53 11.54 25.52
CA LEU A 534 6.83 12.19 24.24
C LEU A 534 7.50 13.58 24.41
N GLY A 535 7.75 14.00 25.65
CA GLY A 535 8.42 15.27 25.95
C GLY A 535 7.49 16.48 25.99
N ALA A 536 6.17 16.28 26.07
CA ALA A 536 5.24 17.38 26.26
C ALA A 536 5.56 18.11 27.57
N ARG A 537 5.87 19.40 27.47
CA ARG A 537 5.90 20.31 28.62
C ARG A 537 4.49 20.54 29.11
N ASP A 538 3.57 20.80 28.19
CA ASP A 538 2.18 21.11 28.50
C ASP A 538 1.28 20.40 27.49
N ALA A 539 0.16 19.83 27.94
CA ALA A 539 -0.76 19.11 27.06
C ALA A 539 -2.19 19.08 27.60
N ILE A 540 -3.15 19.05 26.68
CA ILE A 540 -4.58 18.85 26.94
C ILE A 540 -5.12 17.66 26.12
N SER A 541 -6.17 17.03 26.62
CA SER A 541 -6.99 16.11 25.82
C SER A 541 -8.01 16.94 25.05
N LEU A 542 -8.12 16.67 23.75
CA LEU A 542 -9.23 17.11 22.93
C LEU A 542 -10.37 16.08 23.00
N ASP A 543 -11.37 16.26 22.15
CA ASP A 543 -12.47 15.33 22.01
C ASP A 543 -12.01 13.93 21.58
N GLY A 544 -12.69 12.91 22.11
CA GLY A 544 -12.29 11.51 22.07
C GLY A 544 -13.30 10.59 21.35
N GLY A 545 -13.20 9.29 21.60
CA GLY A 545 -14.15 8.29 21.11
C GLY A 545 -14.19 8.23 19.59
N GLY A 546 -15.40 8.28 19.03
CA GLY A 546 -15.65 8.29 17.58
C GLY A 546 -15.09 9.52 16.87
N SER A 547 -14.88 10.63 17.59
CA SER A 547 -14.34 11.87 17.03
C SER A 547 -12.86 11.79 16.72
N SER A 548 -12.11 10.95 17.43
CA SER A 548 -10.65 10.88 17.33
C SER A 548 -10.18 10.53 15.91
N THR A 549 -9.68 11.55 15.21
CA THR A 549 -9.28 11.47 13.81
C THR A 549 -8.04 12.30 13.55
N MET A 550 -7.07 11.74 12.82
CA MET A 550 -5.93 12.45 12.24
C MET A 550 -5.95 12.25 10.73
N ALA A 551 -5.94 13.33 9.96
CA ALA A 551 -5.91 13.29 8.50
C ALA A 551 -4.66 14.01 7.96
N VAL A 552 -4.16 13.54 6.81
CA VAL A 552 -3.01 14.12 6.11
C VAL A 552 -3.35 14.32 4.63
N GLN A 553 -2.76 15.32 3.99
CA GLN A 553 -2.75 15.41 2.52
C GLN A 553 -1.77 14.35 1.97
N ALA A 554 -2.27 13.40 1.17
CA ALA A 554 -1.42 12.44 0.48
C ALA A 554 -1.95 12.17 -0.94
N PHE A 555 -1.06 12.19 -1.92
CA PHE A 555 -1.39 12.02 -3.34
C PHE A 555 -2.47 12.99 -3.85
N GLY A 556 -2.47 14.22 -3.34
CA GLY A 556 -3.40 15.27 -3.75
C GLY A 556 -4.80 15.22 -3.12
N ALA A 557 -5.05 14.30 -2.19
CA ALA A 557 -6.33 14.19 -1.47
C ALA A 557 -6.10 13.99 0.04
N ALA A 558 -7.14 14.20 0.86
CA ALA A 558 -7.06 13.86 2.28
C ALA A 558 -7.05 12.34 2.49
N ARG A 559 -6.27 11.89 3.49
CA ARG A 559 -6.22 10.50 3.96
C ARG A 559 -6.25 10.48 5.48
N VAL A 560 -7.21 9.76 6.04
CA VAL A 560 -7.24 9.48 7.49
C VAL A 560 -6.14 8.47 7.82
N LEU A 561 -5.36 8.76 8.86
CA LEU A 561 -4.18 7.97 9.25
C LEU A 561 -4.50 6.89 10.28
N ASN A 562 -5.43 7.17 11.20
CA ASN A 562 -5.87 6.23 12.23
C ASN A 562 -7.13 5.46 11.79
N MET A 563 -7.51 4.43 12.54
CA MET A 563 -8.83 3.81 12.45
C MET A 563 -9.82 4.55 13.39
N PRO A 564 -10.83 5.27 12.87
CA PRO A 564 -11.83 5.94 13.71
C PRO A 564 -12.71 4.93 14.45
N SER A 565 -13.17 5.28 15.65
CA SER A 565 -13.89 4.32 16.49
C SER A 565 -15.26 3.91 15.92
N ASP A 566 -15.87 4.76 15.09
CA ASP A 566 -17.16 4.50 14.47
C ASP A 566 -17.02 3.75 13.12
N GLY A 567 -15.81 3.25 12.80
CA GLY A 567 -15.46 2.60 11.53
C GLY A 567 -15.15 3.58 10.39
N GLN A 568 -15.66 4.80 10.50
CA GLN A 568 -15.38 5.96 9.64
C GLN A 568 -15.25 7.21 10.51
N GLU A 569 -14.61 8.26 10.00
CA GLU A 569 -14.57 9.54 10.73
C GLU A 569 -15.98 10.11 10.85
N ARG A 570 -16.30 10.68 12.01
CA ARG A 570 -17.57 11.40 12.20
C ARG A 570 -17.40 12.89 11.93
N ALA A 571 -18.51 13.55 11.64
CA ALA A 571 -18.56 15.00 11.73
C ALA A 571 -18.39 15.43 13.19
N VAL A 572 -17.57 16.47 13.42
CA VAL A 572 -17.25 17.02 14.73
C VAL A 572 -17.44 18.54 14.73
N SER A 573 -17.49 19.15 15.92
CA SER A 573 -17.76 20.58 16.09
C SER A 573 -16.74 21.46 15.35
N ASN A 574 -15.45 21.28 15.65
CA ASN A 574 -14.34 21.99 15.04
C ASN A 574 -13.07 21.11 14.99
N HIS A 575 -11.98 21.68 14.48
CA HIS A 575 -10.73 20.98 14.19
C HIS A 575 -9.53 21.90 14.42
N LEU A 576 -8.35 21.28 14.56
CA LEU A 576 -7.06 21.94 14.43
C LEU A 576 -6.31 21.37 13.22
N GLY A 577 -5.81 22.24 12.36
CA GLY A 577 -4.99 21.86 11.23
C GLY A 577 -3.72 22.67 11.08
N VAL A 578 -2.83 22.15 10.24
CA VAL A 578 -1.50 22.68 9.96
C VAL A 578 -1.38 22.83 8.45
N ARG A 579 -1.20 24.06 8.00
CA ARG A 579 -0.70 24.34 6.66
C ARG A 579 0.82 24.25 6.69
N ALA A 580 1.39 23.57 5.70
CA ALA A 580 2.82 23.34 5.61
C ALA A 580 3.27 23.29 4.14
N ARG A 581 4.53 23.64 3.89
CA ARG A 581 5.10 23.54 2.53
C ARG A 581 5.45 22.08 2.21
N PRO A 582 5.28 21.64 0.95
CA PRO A 582 5.79 20.33 0.54
C PRO A 582 7.29 20.25 0.83
N LEU A 583 7.76 19.04 1.15
CA LEU A 583 9.21 18.79 1.23
C LEU A 583 9.87 19.29 -0.07
N PRO A 584 11.05 19.94 -0.01
CA PRO A 584 11.73 20.40 -1.20
C PRO A 584 11.93 19.22 -2.14
N THR A 585 11.21 19.24 -3.25
CA THR A 585 11.46 18.28 -4.34
C THR A 585 12.82 18.68 -4.90
N GLN A 586 13.82 17.79 -4.81
CA GLN A 586 15.09 18.01 -5.49
C GLN A 586 14.79 18.01 -6.99
N SER A 587 14.59 19.20 -7.58
CA SER A 587 14.48 19.37 -9.02
C SER A 587 15.87 19.12 -9.62
N ARG A 588 16.11 17.87 -10.02
CA ARG A 588 17.31 17.50 -10.76
C ARG A 588 17.02 17.68 -12.25
N GLN A 589 17.89 18.37 -12.95
CA GLN A 589 17.80 18.48 -14.41
C GLN A 589 18.28 17.17 -15.03
N VAL A 590 17.63 16.74 -16.11
CA VAL A 590 18.15 15.64 -16.92
C VAL A 590 19.29 16.19 -17.79
N LEU A 591 20.52 15.77 -17.53
CA LEU A 591 21.71 16.16 -18.30
C LEU A 591 21.84 15.32 -19.58
N LEU A 592 21.52 14.04 -19.49
CA LEU A 592 21.50 13.09 -20.59
C LEU A 592 20.37 12.10 -20.38
N GLU A 593 19.83 11.56 -21.46
CA GLU A 593 18.96 10.40 -21.42
C GLU A 593 19.46 9.38 -22.44
N GLY A 594 19.32 8.10 -22.10
CA GLY A 594 19.80 7.00 -22.89
C GLY A 594 18.79 5.86 -23.00
N GLU A 595 18.80 5.21 -24.16
CA GLU A 595 18.07 3.99 -24.46
C GLU A 595 19.09 2.91 -24.84
N ASP A 596 19.17 1.88 -24.01
CA ASP A 596 20.12 0.79 -24.15
C ASP A 596 19.42 -0.52 -24.52
N THR A 597 20.08 -1.31 -25.37
CA THR A 597 19.78 -2.72 -25.61
C THR A 597 21.00 -3.56 -25.22
N ILE A 598 20.86 -4.39 -24.18
CA ILE A 598 21.96 -5.15 -23.58
C ILE A 598 21.72 -6.65 -23.80
N GLY A 599 22.64 -7.31 -24.50
CA GLY A 599 22.69 -8.75 -24.64
C GLY A 599 23.49 -9.40 -23.53
N LEU A 600 22.90 -10.39 -22.86
CA LEU A 600 23.51 -11.11 -21.75
C LEU A 600 23.85 -12.56 -22.11
N SER A 601 24.99 -13.01 -21.62
CA SER A 601 25.37 -14.42 -21.62
C SER A 601 26.15 -14.72 -20.35
N ARG A 602 25.80 -15.81 -19.65
CA ARG A 602 26.45 -16.26 -18.41
C ARG A 602 26.61 -15.15 -17.35
N GLY A 603 25.60 -14.29 -17.21
CA GLY A 603 25.59 -13.21 -16.22
C GLY A 603 26.52 -12.03 -16.53
N ARG A 604 26.99 -11.90 -17.78
CA ARG A 604 27.80 -10.77 -18.26
C ARG A 604 27.21 -10.15 -19.54
N ILE A 605 27.52 -8.88 -19.76
CA ILE A 605 27.15 -8.14 -20.97
C ILE A 605 28.08 -8.56 -22.11
N TYR A 606 27.52 -9.09 -23.19
CA TYR A 606 28.25 -9.51 -24.38
C TYR A 606 28.08 -8.53 -25.55
N TYR A 607 26.90 -7.91 -25.67
CA TYR A 607 26.73 -6.76 -26.56
C TYR A 607 25.89 -5.68 -25.86
N HIS A 608 26.19 -4.43 -26.15
CA HIS A 608 25.50 -3.28 -25.59
C HIS A 608 25.31 -2.25 -26.71
N PHE A 609 24.07 -1.96 -27.08
CA PHE A 609 23.75 -0.85 -27.97
C PHE A 609 23.21 0.29 -27.13
N THR A 610 23.82 1.46 -27.22
CA THR A 610 23.40 2.65 -26.49
C THR A 610 23.02 3.74 -27.47
N ARG A 611 21.87 4.38 -27.27
CA ARG A 611 21.52 5.66 -27.89
C ARG A 611 21.45 6.71 -26.81
N VAL A 612 22.25 7.77 -26.91
CA VAL A 612 22.21 8.89 -25.97
C VAL A 612 21.70 10.13 -26.69
N ARG A 613 20.82 10.89 -26.03
CA ARG A 613 20.41 12.22 -26.46
C ARG A 613 20.45 13.22 -25.30
N ARG A 614 20.58 14.51 -25.63
CA ARG A 614 20.36 15.60 -24.67
C ARG A 614 18.87 15.96 -24.71
N PRO A 615 18.20 16.10 -23.56
CA PRO A 615 16.83 16.62 -23.51
C PRO A 615 16.81 18.03 -24.12
N ARG A 616 15.72 18.38 -24.81
CA ARG A 616 15.50 19.74 -25.33
C ARG A 616 15.03 20.69 -24.25
#